data_AF-A0A542Y6P1-F1
#
_entry.id   AF-A0A542Y6P1-F1
#
_cell.length_a   1.000
_cell.length_b   1.000
_cell.length_c   1.000
_cell.angle_alpha   90.00
_cell.angle_beta   90.00
_cell.angle_gamma   90.00
#
_symmetry.space_group_name_H-M   'P 1'
#
loop_
_entity.id
_entity.type
_entity.pdbx_description
1 polymer ?
#
loop_
_entity_poly.entity_id
_entity_poly.type
_entity_poly.pdbx_seq_one_letter_code
_entity_poly.pdbx_strand_id
1 'polypeptide(L)'
;MEGIGFPIGGGETVDGVIQYSVPVVSDDAGGTECYVHEFEFVDRAWQTKPEILEQSESSRMVKACLIKYEIEPAETHLERWEQILENNIDPASCH
;
A
#
# COMPACT_ATOMS: atom_id res chain seq x y z
N MET A 1 -16.07 8.92 30.57
CA MET A 1 -14.96 8.88 29.60
C MET A 1 -15.60 8.94 28.24
N GLU A 2 -15.78 10.15 27.70
CA GLU A 2 -16.15 10.32 26.30
C GLU A 2 -14.95 9.89 25.46
N GLY A 3 -15.19 9.04 24.46
CA GLY A 3 -14.14 8.55 23.56
C GLY A 3 -13.45 9.74 22.89
N ILE A 4 -12.13 9.80 23.00
CA ILE A 4 -11.32 10.82 22.34
C ILE A 4 -11.22 10.39 20.88
N GLY A 5 -12.24 10.73 20.09
CA GLY A 5 -12.31 10.34 18.69
C GLY A 5 -13.60 10.80 18.03
N PHE A 6 -13.47 11.45 16.88
CA PHE A 6 -14.56 11.78 15.98
C PHE A 6 -14.83 10.61 15.02
N PRO A 7 -16.10 10.35 14.68
CA PRO A 7 -16.46 9.34 13.69
C PRO A 7 -15.91 9.75 12.31
N ILE A 8 -15.22 8.82 11.65
CA ILE A 8 -14.78 8.97 10.26
C ILE A 8 -16.00 8.86 9.35
N GLY A 9 -16.14 9.78 8.40
CA GLY A 9 -17.16 9.73 7.36
C GLY A 9 -16.62 9.13 6.06
N GLY A 10 -17.38 8.27 5.40
CA GLY A 10 -16.98 7.65 4.14
C GLY A 10 -16.23 6.32 4.33
N GLY A 11 -15.48 5.91 3.29
CA GLY A 11 -14.85 4.58 3.18
C GLY A 11 -15.04 3.94 1.80
N GLU A 12 -15.20 4.75 0.75
CA GLU A 12 -15.36 4.24 -0.61
C GLU A 12 -13.97 3.97 -1.21
N THR A 13 -13.82 2.81 -1.83
CA THR A 13 -12.63 2.50 -2.63
C THR A 13 -12.81 3.11 -4.01
N VAL A 14 -11.98 4.10 -4.34
CA VAL A 14 -11.93 4.74 -5.66
C VAL A 14 -10.55 4.48 -6.24
N ASP A 15 -10.48 3.80 -7.38
CA ASP A 15 -9.23 3.45 -8.07
C ASP A 15 -8.19 2.73 -7.17
N GLY A 16 -8.68 1.91 -6.23
CA GLY A 16 -7.81 1.18 -5.28
C GLY A 16 -7.34 2.02 -4.08
N VAL A 17 -7.76 3.28 -3.98
CA VAL A 17 -7.47 4.17 -2.85
C VAL A 17 -8.70 4.27 -1.96
N ILE A 18 -8.50 4.17 -0.63
CA ILE A 18 -9.58 4.39 0.34
C ILE A 18 -9.72 5.89 0.59
N GLN A 19 -10.86 6.46 0.19
CA GLN A 19 -11.18 7.85 0.51
C GLN A 19 -11.97 7.92 1.82
N TYR A 20 -11.53 8.79 2.72
CA TYR A 20 -12.19 9.07 3.99
C TYR A 20 -12.26 10.58 4.24
N SER A 21 -13.21 10.99 5.07
CA SER A 21 -13.42 12.38 5.47
C SER A 21 -13.46 12.50 6.98
N VAL A 22 -12.93 13.61 7.47
CA VAL A 22 -12.84 13.93 8.89
C VAL A 22 -13.69 15.19 9.14
N PRO A 23 -14.59 15.21 10.14
CA PRO A 23 -15.46 16.37 10.38
C PRO A 23 -14.68 17.66 10.68
N VAL A 24 -15.09 18.80 10.11
CA VAL A 24 -14.42 20.12 10.27
C VAL A 24 -14.17 20.51 11.74
N VAL A 25 -15.08 20.16 12.64
CA VAL A 25 -14.96 20.44 14.09
C VAL A 25 -13.74 19.77 14.75
N SER A 26 -13.17 18.75 14.11
CA SER A 26 -11.97 18.07 14.58
C SER A 26 -10.68 18.68 14.05
N ASP A 27 -10.75 19.45 12.95
CA ASP A 27 -9.60 20.17 12.39
C ASP A 27 -9.18 21.34 13.29
N ASP A 28 -10.16 22.12 13.76
CA ASP A 28 -9.96 23.26 14.67
C ASP A 28 -9.32 22.88 16.02
N ALA A 29 -9.32 21.60 16.38
CA ALA A 29 -8.71 21.06 17.60
C ALA A 29 -7.33 20.42 17.38
N GLY A 30 -6.76 20.52 16.16
CA GLY A 30 -5.54 19.81 15.77
C GLY A 30 -5.76 18.33 15.46
N GLY A 31 -7.01 17.88 15.36
CA GLY A 31 -7.37 16.49 15.11
C GLY A 31 -6.91 16.01 13.74
N THR A 32 -6.90 16.86 12.72
CA THR A 32 -6.47 16.47 11.36
C THR A 32 -5.03 15.94 11.34
N GLU A 33 -4.09 16.57 12.04
CA GLU A 33 -2.70 16.08 12.10
C GLU A 33 -2.62 14.72 12.80
N CYS A 34 -3.34 14.54 13.92
CA CYS A 34 -3.41 13.25 14.60
C CYS A 34 -4.06 12.16 13.72
N TYR A 35 -5.13 12.49 12.99
CA TYR A 35 -5.79 11.55 12.09
C TYR A 35 -4.91 11.17 10.91
N VAL A 36 -4.22 12.13 10.30
CA VAL A 36 -3.26 11.85 9.22
C VAL A 36 -2.17 10.93 9.72
N HIS A 37 -1.59 11.20 10.90
CA HIS A 37 -0.52 10.38 11.46
C HIS A 37 -0.98 8.94 11.78
N GLU A 38 -2.13 8.77 12.43
CA GLU A 38 -2.69 7.45 12.73
C GLU A 38 -3.09 6.71 11.45
N PHE A 39 -3.67 7.41 10.48
CA PHE A 39 -4.01 6.81 9.19
C PHE A 39 -2.75 6.37 8.44
N GLU A 40 -1.71 7.20 8.36
CA GLU A 40 -0.43 6.82 7.76
C GLU A 40 0.20 5.60 8.43
N PHE A 41 0.03 5.45 9.75
CA PHE A 41 0.52 4.28 10.47
C PHE A 41 -0.26 3.02 10.11
N VAL A 42 -1.60 3.09 10.15
CA VAL A 42 -2.48 1.97 9.81
C VAL A 42 -2.33 1.57 8.35
N ASP A 43 -2.28 2.55 7.45
CA ASP A 43 -2.11 2.35 6.01
C ASP A 43 -0.76 1.69 5.71
N ARG A 44 0.34 2.19 6.29
CA ARG A 44 1.64 1.50 6.15
C ARG A 44 1.60 0.07 6.68
N ALA A 45 1.02 -0.14 7.87
CA ALA A 45 0.92 -1.48 8.44
C ALA A 45 0.03 -2.42 7.63
N TRP A 46 -0.96 -1.90 6.91
CA TRP A 46 -1.83 -2.66 6.02
C TRP A 46 -1.13 -2.96 4.68
N GLN A 47 -0.48 -1.96 4.07
CA GLN A 47 0.21 -2.11 2.79
C GLN A 47 1.43 -3.03 2.85
N THR A 48 2.07 -3.19 4.02
CA THR A 48 3.19 -4.11 4.19
C THR A 48 2.77 -5.56 4.44
N LYS A 49 1.47 -5.84 4.57
CA LYS A 49 1.01 -7.21 4.76
C LYS A 49 1.28 -8.04 3.51
N PRO A 50 1.83 -9.26 3.65
CA PRO A 50 2.14 -10.12 2.51
C PRO A 50 0.96 -10.29 1.56
N GLU A 51 -0.24 -10.57 2.08
CA GLU A 51 -1.44 -10.75 1.27
C GLU A 51 -1.82 -9.52 0.44
N ILE A 52 -1.50 -8.32 0.91
CA ILE A 52 -1.76 -7.05 0.19
C ILE A 52 -0.65 -6.81 -0.84
N LEU A 53 0.60 -7.02 -0.44
CA LEU A 53 1.75 -6.92 -1.34
C LEU A 53 1.61 -7.87 -2.54
N GLU A 54 1.20 -9.11 -2.31
CA GLU A 54 1.02 -10.10 -3.37
C GLU A 54 -0.02 -9.66 -4.42
N GLN A 55 -1.09 -8.99 -3.98
CA GLN A 55 -2.19 -8.56 -4.84
C GLN A 55 -1.91 -7.27 -5.60
N SER A 56 -0.88 -6.53 -5.18
CA SER A 56 -0.50 -5.23 -5.75
C SER A 56 -0.11 -5.30 -7.23
N GLU A 57 -0.28 -4.19 -7.95
CA GLU A 57 0.18 -4.06 -9.34
C GLU A 57 1.71 -4.20 -9.46
N SER A 58 2.47 -3.71 -8.49
CA SER A 58 3.93 -3.87 -8.48
C SER A 58 4.32 -5.35 -8.42
N SER A 59 3.63 -6.16 -7.60
CA SER A 59 3.85 -7.60 -7.53
C SER A 59 3.57 -8.30 -8.86
N ARG A 60 2.48 -7.92 -9.55
CA ARG A 60 2.14 -8.44 -10.89
C ARG A 60 3.21 -8.06 -11.92
N MET A 61 3.65 -6.81 -11.91
CA MET A 61 4.67 -6.30 -12.83
C MET A 61 6.01 -7.01 -12.63
N VAL A 62 6.46 -7.16 -11.39
CA VAL A 62 7.70 -7.88 -11.05
C VAL A 62 7.62 -9.33 -11.51
N LYS A 63 6.50 -10.01 -11.26
CA LYS A 63 6.29 -11.40 -11.72
C LYS A 63 6.34 -11.52 -13.24
N ALA A 64 5.66 -10.65 -13.96
CA ALA A 64 5.68 -10.63 -15.42
C ALA A 64 7.09 -10.36 -15.97
N CYS A 65 7.85 -9.48 -15.29
CA CYS A 65 9.22 -9.16 -15.64
C CYS A 65 10.13 -10.39 -15.56
N LEU A 66 10.08 -11.15 -14.46
CA LEU A 66 10.87 -12.38 -14.31
C LEU A 66 10.53 -13.40 -15.41
N ILE A 67 9.24 -13.58 -15.73
CA ILE A 67 8.80 -14.47 -16.80
C ILE A 67 9.35 -14.02 -18.16
N LYS A 68 9.34 -12.71 -18.46
CA LYS A 68 9.89 -12.15 -19.70
C LYS A 68 11.38 -12.44 -19.86
N TYR A 69 12.12 -12.53 -18.75
CA TYR A 69 13.53 -12.87 -18.72
C TYR A 69 13.78 -14.39 -18.54
N GLU A 70 12.75 -15.22 -18.70
CA GLU A 70 12.82 -16.68 -18.59
C GLU A 70 13.29 -17.17 -17.21
N ILE A 71 13.00 -16.39 -16.16
CA ILE A 71 13.29 -16.72 -14.76
C ILE A 71 12.00 -17.17 -14.08
N GLU A 72 12.03 -18.33 -13.42
CA GLU A 72 10.90 -18.82 -12.63
C GLU A 72 10.67 -17.89 -11.42
N PRO A 73 9.49 -17.25 -11.29
CA PRO A 73 9.25 -16.31 -10.21
C PRO A 73 9.09 -17.02 -8.86
N ALA A 74 9.74 -16.48 -7.83
CA ALA A 74 9.54 -16.92 -6.46
C ALA A 74 8.10 -16.68 -5.98
N GLU A 75 7.73 -17.31 -4.86
CA GLU A 75 6.36 -17.32 -4.34
C GLU A 75 5.95 -15.96 -3.76
N THR A 76 6.87 -15.25 -3.12
CA THR A 76 6.57 -13.94 -2.50
C THR A 76 7.10 -12.76 -3.30
N HIS A 77 6.47 -11.60 -3.13
CA HIS A 77 6.84 -10.35 -3.76
C HIS A 77 8.26 -9.92 -3.40
N LEU A 78 8.65 -10.09 -2.13
CA LEU A 78 9.98 -9.76 -1.65
C LEU A 78 11.04 -10.63 -2.33
N GLU A 79 10.84 -11.95 -2.37
CA GLU A 79 11.77 -12.86 -3.04
C GLU A 79 11.84 -12.57 -4.55
N ARG A 80 10.72 -12.26 -5.20
CA ARG A 80 10.73 -11.86 -6.62
C ARG A 80 11.48 -10.55 -6.84
N TRP A 81 11.37 -9.60 -5.92
CA TRP A 81 12.14 -8.36 -5.99
C TRP A 81 13.64 -8.62 -5.81
N GLU A 82 14.02 -9.51 -4.91
CA GLU A 82 15.41 -9.98 -4.77
C GLU A 82 15.90 -10.62 -6.08
N GLN A 83 15.11 -11.49 -6.72
CA GLN A 83 15.46 -12.06 -8.02
C GLN A 83 15.71 -10.99 -9.10
N ILE A 84 14.89 -9.95 -9.15
CA ILE A 84 15.09 -8.82 -10.09
C ILE A 84 16.44 -8.15 -9.85
N LEU A 85 16.78 -7.87 -8.58
CA LEU A 85 18.05 -7.25 -8.20
C LEU A 85 19.25 -8.15 -8.50
N GLU A 86 19.17 -9.44 -8.17
CA GLU A 86 20.24 -10.42 -8.40
C GLU A 86 20.53 -10.61 -9.89
N ASN A 87 19.51 -10.55 -10.74
CA ASN A 87 19.63 -10.68 -12.18
C ASN A 87 19.92 -9.34 -12.89
N ASN A 88 20.10 -8.24 -12.14
CA ASN A 88 20.30 -6.89 -12.67
C ASN A 88 19.23 -6.50 -13.71
N ILE A 89 18.00 -6.93 -13.50
CA ILE A 89 16.88 -6.59 -14.37
C ILE A 89 16.39 -5.21 -13.97
N ASP A 90 16.29 -4.29 -14.94
CA ASP A 90 15.62 -3.02 -14.72
C ASP A 90 14.10 -3.23 -14.73
N PRO A 91 13.37 -3.04 -13.62
CA PRO A 91 11.91 -3.14 -13.60
C PRO A 91 11.24 -2.19 -14.60
N ALA A 92 11.89 -1.05 -14.89
CA ALA A 92 11.46 -0.09 -15.90
C ALA A 92 11.68 -0.59 -17.35
N SER A 93 12.14 -1.82 -17.57
CA SER A 93 12.18 -2.43 -18.90
C SER A 93 10.99 -3.36 -19.19
N CYS A 94 10.12 -3.54 -18.19
CA CYS A 94 9.07 -4.56 -18.16
C CYS A 94 7.64 -4.02 -18.28
N HIS A 95 7.49 -2.73 -18.55
CA HIS A 95 6.22 -2.10 -18.91
C HIS A 95 5.93 -2.14 -20.41
#